data_AF-A0A6V7K622-F1
#
_entry.id   AF-A0A6V7K622-F1
#
_cell.length_a   1.000
_cell.length_b   1.000
_cell.length_c   1.000
_cell.angle_alpha   90.00
_cell.angle_beta   90.00
_cell.angle_gamma   90.00
#
_symmetry.space_group_name_H-M   'P 1'
#
loop_
_entity.id
_entity.type
_entity.pdbx_description
1 polymer ?
#
loop_
_entity_poly.entity_id
_entity_poly.type
_entity_poly.pdbx_seq_one_letter_code
_entity_poly.pdbx_strand_id
1 'polypeptide(L)'
;RSNYVKLVNGELAGYLGDVISELAYMLNFTIATITEAQSLGRSTDNASVNSVVARFNQGAADLAFGPFLMTNARRDIVDFTGQILTGKTYLYFKMTEGFYVHWDTHFK
;
A
#
# COMPACT_ATOMS: atom_id res chain seq x y z
N ARG A 1 5.61 -0.09 7.20
CA ARG A 1 5.50 -1.37 6.45
C ARG A 1 4.02 -1.67 6.26
N SER A 2 3.59 -2.04 5.05
CA SER A 2 2.17 -2.32 4.75
C SER A 2 1.72 -3.60 5.47
N ASN A 3 0.47 -3.64 5.96
CA ASN A 3 -0.12 -4.87 6.49
C ASN A 3 -0.70 -5.77 5.38
N TYR A 4 -0.85 -5.25 4.17
CA TYR A 4 -1.48 -5.96 3.05
C TYR A 4 -0.53 -6.87 2.26
N VAL A 5 0.76 -6.53 2.24
CA VAL A 5 1.78 -7.34 1.57
C VAL A 5 3.11 -7.21 2.27
N LYS A 6 3.81 -8.34 2.37
CA LYS A 6 5.12 -8.48 2.99
C LYS A 6 5.97 -9.42 2.15
N LEU A 7 7.28 -9.18 2.13
CA LEU A 7 8.24 -10.13 1.60
C LEU A 7 8.84 -10.91 2.79
N VAL A 8 8.66 -12.23 2.80
CA VAL A 8 9.17 -13.12 3.86
C VAL A 8 9.98 -14.21 3.17
N ASN A 9 11.28 -14.29 3.47
CA ASN A 9 12.20 -15.27 2.87
C ASN A 9 12.20 -15.32 1.34
N GLY A 10 11.92 -14.19 0.68
CA GLY A 10 11.83 -14.09 -0.78
C GLY A 10 10.46 -14.44 -1.36
N GLU A 11 9.50 -14.84 -0.53
CA GLU A 11 8.12 -15.13 -0.93
C GLU A 11 7.16 -14.01 -0.51
N LEU A 12 6.11 -13.81 -1.30
CA LEU A 12 5.06 -12.85 -1.00
C LEU A 12 4.11 -13.42 0.04
N ALA A 13 3.88 -12.65 1.10
CA ALA A 13 2.99 -13.00 2.20
C ALA A 13 2.00 -11.88 2.49
N GLY A 14 0.90 -12.24 3.15
CA GLY A 14 -0.22 -11.36 3.48
C GLY A 14 -1.25 -11.33 2.36
N TYR A 15 -2.39 -10.67 2.62
CA TYR A 15 -3.57 -10.75 1.76
C TYR A 15 -3.30 -10.55 0.26
N LEU A 16 -2.54 -9.51 -0.12
CA LEU A 16 -2.23 -9.27 -1.53
C LEU A 16 -1.16 -10.22 -2.09
N GLY A 17 -0.31 -10.79 -1.23
CA GLY A 17 0.64 -11.85 -1.59
C GLY A 17 -0.07 -13.15 -1.96
N ASP A 18 -1.11 -13.50 -1.20
CA ASP A 18 -1.95 -14.66 -1.49
C ASP A 18 -2.70 -14.45 -2.82
N VAL A 19 -3.30 -13.27 -3.02
CA VAL A 19 -4.01 -12.93 -4.26
C VAL A 19 -3.11 -13.05 -5.50
N ILE A 20 -1.89 -12.52 -5.47
CA ILE A 20 -1.01 -12.58 -6.64
C ILE A 20 -0.50 -14.00 -6.91
N SER A 21 -0.33 -14.81 -5.86
CA SER A 21 0.05 -16.22 -5.99
C SER A 21 -1.08 -17.03 -6.65
N GLU A 22 -2.33 -16.81 -6.24
CA GLU A 22 -3.50 -17.41 -6.87
C GLU A 22 -3.66 -16.96 -8.33
N LEU A 23 -3.44 -15.68 -8.63
CA LEU A 23 -3.46 -15.18 -10.01
C LEU A 23 -2.36 -15.82 -10.85
N ALA A 24 -1.15 -15.99 -10.31
CA ALA A 24 -0.04 -16.65 -10.99
C ALA A 24 -0.40 -18.10 -11.37
N TYR A 25 -1.01 -18.83 -10.44
CA TYR A 25 -1.50 -20.19 -10.68
C TYR A 25 -2.62 -20.23 -11.73
N MET A 26 -3.67 -19.41 -11.57
CA MET A 26 -4.85 -19.43 -12.42
C MET A 26 -4.59 -18.94 -13.86
N LEU A 27 -3.69 -17.97 -14.02
CA LEU A 27 -3.32 -17.38 -15.31
C LEU A 27 -2.05 -17.98 -15.90
N ASN A 28 -1.47 -18.97 -15.22
CA ASN A 28 -0.28 -19.71 -15.65
C ASN A 28 0.93 -18.81 -15.97
N PHE A 29 1.26 -17.88 -15.06
CA PHE A 29 2.49 -17.09 -15.12
C PHE A 29 3.36 -17.35 -13.89
N THR A 30 4.64 -17.01 -13.97
CA THR A 30 5.60 -17.15 -12.87
C THR A 30 6.14 -15.78 -12.46
N ILE A 31 6.49 -15.63 -11.19
CA ILE A 31 7.09 -14.41 -10.65
C ILE A 31 8.60 -14.65 -10.54
N ALA A 32 9.38 -14.06 -11.45
CA ALA A 32 10.83 -14.30 -11.51
C ALA A 32 11.62 -13.50 -10.46
N THR A 33 11.28 -12.22 -10.30
CA THR A 33 11.97 -11.31 -9.37
C THR A 33 10.96 -10.44 -8.64
N ILE A 34 11.15 -10.28 -7.33
CA ILE A 34 10.38 -9.36 -6.52
C ILE A 34 11.29 -8.23 -6.05
N THR A 35 10.91 -6.99 -6.34
CA THR A 35 11.63 -5.81 -5.87
C THR A 35 10.69 -4.88 -5.11
N GLU A 36 11.13 -4.38 -3.96
CA GLU A 36 10.37 -3.38 -3.22
C GLU A 36 10.54 -1.99 -3.86
N ALA A 37 9.43 -1.25 -3.93
CA ALA A 37 9.43 0.16 -4.29
C ALA A 37 9.12 1.01 -3.04
N GLN A 38 9.79 2.16 -2.92
CA GLN A 38 9.63 3.04 -1.76
C GLN A 38 8.35 3.90 -1.84
N SER A 39 7.82 4.09 -3.05
CA SER A 39 6.60 4.83 -3.31
C SER A 39 5.99 4.42 -4.65
N LEU A 40 4.74 4.79 -4.90
CA LEU A 40 4.17 4.61 -6.23
C LEU A 40 4.84 5.55 -7.25
N GLY A 41 5.23 6.76 -6.84
CA GLY A 41 5.77 7.79 -7.73
C GLY A 41 4.72 8.77 -8.23
N ARG A 42 5.16 9.74 -9.04
CA ARG A 42 4.33 10.75 -9.73
C ARG A 42 4.74 10.78 -11.20
N SER A 43 3.87 11.26 -12.08
CA SER A 43 4.18 11.39 -13.52
C SER A 43 5.20 12.48 -13.86
N THR A 44 5.60 13.29 -12.88
CA THR A 44 6.52 14.42 -13.10
C THR A 44 7.95 13.93 -13.28
N ASP A 45 8.78 14.67 -14.03
CA ASP A 45 10.20 14.38 -14.27
C ASP A 45 11.04 14.16 -12.99
N ASN A 46 10.58 14.65 -11.84
CA ASN A 46 11.21 14.44 -10.53
C ASN A 46 10.68 13.20 -9.77
N ALA A 47 10.14 12.20 -10.47
CA ALA A 47 9.71 10.96 -9.83
C ALA A 47 10.88 10.33 -9.06
N SER A 48 10.64 9.91 -7.81
CA SER A 48 11.65 9.19 -7.05
C SER A 48 12.14 8.00 -7.88
N VAL A 49 13.46 7.86 -8.03
CA VAL A 49 14.10 6.81 -8.83
C VAL A 49 13.64 5.41 -8.38
N ASN A 50 13.30 5.25 -7.10
CA ASN A 50 12.84 3.99 -6.50
C ASN A 50 11.31 3.86 -6.44
N SER A 51 10.59 4.57 -7.31
CA SER A 51 9.14 4.50 -7.41
C SER A 51 8.65 3.42 -8.36
N VAL A 52 7.41 2.95 -8.15
CA VAL A 52 6.74 1.99 -9.05
C VAL A 52 6.69 2.53 -10.48
N VAL A 53 6.28 3.79 -10.66
CA VAL A 53 6.22 4.44 -11.98
C VAL A 53 7.60 4.48 -12.64
N ALA A 54 8.66 4.85 -11.90
CA ALA A 54 10.01 4.89 -12.45
C ALA A 54 10.47 3.49 -12.92
N ARG A 55 10.14 2.44 -12.16
CA ARG A 55 10.46 1.05 -12.54
C ARG A 55 9.72 0.60 -13.80
N PHE A 56 8.45 0.97 -13.95
CA PHE A 56 7.70 0.70 -15.18
C PHE A 56 8.31 1.44 -16.38
N ASN A 57 8.60 2.74 -16.25
CA ASN A 57 9.18 3.54 -17.34
C ASN A 57 10.56 3.03 -17.77
N GLN A 58 11.33 2.44 -16.85
CA GLN A 58 12.63 1.84 -17.12
C GLN A 58 12.56 0.40 -17.65
N GLY A 59 11.36 -0.18 -17.75
CA GLY A 59 11.17 -1.60 -18.12
C GLY A 59 11.71 -2.58 -17.07
N ALA A 60 11.84 -2.13 -15.82
CA ALA A 60 12.40 -2.93 -14.73
C ALA A 60 11.34 -3.74 -13.96
N ALA A 61 10.07 -3.61 -14.30
CA ALA A 61 8.96 -4.36 -13.73
C ALA A 61 7.81 -4.47 -14.73
N ASP A 62 7.11 -5.61 -14.75
CA ASP A 62 5.93 -5.84 -15.59
C ASP A 62 4.62 -5.71 -14.82
N LEU A 63 4.67 -5.90 -13.50
CA LEU A 63 3.51 -5.82 -12.62
C LEU A 63 3.89 -5.20 -11.27
N ALA A 64 2.95 -4.45 -10.70
CA ALA A 64 3.07 -3.89 -9.36
C ALA A 64 1.84 -4.26 -8.54
N PHE A 65 2.07 -4.72 -7.31
CA PHE A 65 1.01 -5.02 -6.34
C PHE A 65 1.27 -4.25 -5.05
N GLY A 66 0.20 -3.82 -4.41
CA GLY A 66 0.26 -3.02 -3.19
C GLY A 66 -1.04 -2.26 -2.95
N PRO A 67 -1.20 -1.64 -1.78
CA PRO A 67 -2.38 -0.84 -1.46
C PRO A 67 -2.34 0.50 -2.19
N PHE A 68 -2.59 0.49 -3.51
CA PHE A 68 -2.59 1.68 -4.33
C PHE A 68 -3.98 2.32 -4.37
N LEU A 69 -4.07 3.59 -3.99
CA LEU A 69 -5.26 4.38 -4.30
C LEU A 69 -5.32 4.65 -5.81
N MET A 70 -6.45 4.26 -6.41
CA MET A 70 -6.78 4.51 -7.81
C MET A 70 -7.29 5.94 -8.00
N THR A 71 -6.39 6.89 -8.24
CA THR A 71 -6.73 8.29 -8.55
C THR A 71 -6.62 8.54 -10.06
N ASN A 72 -7.35 9.54 -10.58
CA ASN A 72 -7.30 9.87 -12.02
C ASN A 72 -5.86 10.19 -12.47
N ALA A 73 -5.14 11.01 -11.72
CA ALA A 73 -3.74 11.34 -12.02
C ALA A 73 -2.78 10.14 -12.08
N ARG A 74 -3.15 8.97 -11.54
CA ARG A 74 -2.36 7.74 -11.63
C ARG A 74 -2.79 6.85 -12.80
N ARG A 75 -4.08 6.91 -13.21
CA ARG A 75 -4.57 6.19 -14.38
C ARG A 75 -3.93 6.69 -15.68
N ASP A 76 -3.52 7.96 -15.71
CA ASP A 76 -2.81 8.53 -16.85
C ASP A 76 -1.37 7.98 -17.02
N ILE A 77 -0.88 7.19 -16.05
CA ILE A 77 0.51 6.71 -15.99
C ILE A 77 0.57 5.19 -16.05
N VAL A 78 -0.35 4.51 -15.37
CA VAL A 78 -0.40 3.05 -15.27
C VAL A 78 -1.83 2.54 -15.43
N ASP A 79 -1.95 1.38 -16.05
CA ASP A 79 -3.21 0.66 -16.10
C ASP A 79 -3.43 -0.10 -14.78
N PHE A 80 -4.60 0.11 -14.18
CA PHE A 80 -5.02 -0.62 -12.99
C PHE A 80 -5.93 -1.77 -13.39
N THR A 81 -5.85 -2.87 -12.64
CA THR A 81 -6.87 -3.91 -12.66
C THR A 81 -8.21 -3.38 -12.13
N GLY A 82 -9.26 -4.22 -12.19
CA GLY A 82 -10.47 -3.99 -11.41
C GLY A 82 -10.15 -3.81 -9.91
N GLN A 83 -10.98 -3.06 -9.19
CA GLN A 83 -10.82 -2.84 -7.76
C GLN A 83 -10.96 -4.17 -7.00
N ILE A 84 -9.88 -4.62 -6.37
CA ILE A 84 -9.84 -5.84 -5.56
C ILE A 84 -10.23 -5.53 -4.10
N LEU A 85 -9.99 -4.29 -3.65
CA LEU A 85 -10.27 -3.82 -2.29
C LEU A 85 -10.88 -2.41 -2.32
N THR A 86 -11.96 -2.24 -1.58
CA THR A 86 -12.58 -0.93 -1.34
C THR A 86 -12.34 -0.51 0.12
N GLY A 87 -11.55 0.54 0.32
CA GLY A 87 -11.29 1.11 1.64
C GLY A 87 -12.17 2.34 1.91
N LYS A 88 -12.51 2.58 3.17
CA LYS A 88 -13.07 3.85 3.65
C LYS A 88 -11.99 4.65 4.38
N THR A 89 -12.03 5.97 4.26
CA THR A 89 -11.19 6.85 5.07
C THR A 89 -11.82 7.04 6.44
N TYR A 90 -11.06 6.79 7.50
CA TYR A 90 -11.49 6.97 8.88
C TYR A 90 -10.60 8.00 9.58
N LEU A 91 -11.20 8.88 10.37
CA LEU A 91 -10.49 9.76 11.29
C LEU A 91 -10.44 9.08 12.65
N TYR A 92 -9.23 8.84 13.16
CA TYR A 92 -9.02 8.25 14.48
C TYR A 92 -8.53 9.34 15.44
N PHE A 93 -9.27 9.56 16.52
CA PHE A 93 -8.89 10.44 17.61
C PHE A 93 -8.53 9.61 18.82
N LYS A 94 -7.39 9.92 19.46
CA LYS A 94 -7.06 9.33 20.75
C LYS A 94 -8.04 9.88 21.79
N MET A 95 -8.79 9.00 22.44
CA MET A 95 -9.61 9.40 23.59
C MET A 95 -8.67 9.84 24.71
N THR A 96 -8.75 11.11 25.10
CA THR A 96 -8.10 11.62 26.30
C THR A 96 -8.97 11.25 27.48
N GLU A 97 -8.44 10.52 28.46
CA GLU A 97 -9.10 10.40 29.75
C GLU A 97 -9.22 11.81 30.34
N GLY A 98 -10.46 12.25 30.60
CA GLY A 98 -10.68 13.53 31.24
C GLY A 98 -10.09 13.48 32.65
N PHE A 99 -9.26 14.46 33.02
CA PHE A 99 -8.82 14.62 34.40
C PHE A 99 -10.02 15.06 35.24
N TYR A 100 -10.71 14.12 35.88
CA TYR A 100 -11.68 14.42 36.93
C TYR A 100 -10.90 14.81 38.19
N VAL A 101 -10.57 16.09 38.33
CA VAL A 101 -10.02 16.63 39.58
C VAL A 101 -11.17 16.69 40.59
N HIS A 102 -11.17 15.80 41.59
CA HIS A 102 -12.04 15.93 42.75
C HIS A 102 -11.54 17.08 43.63
N TRP A 103 -12.29 18.20 43.65
CA TRP A 103 -11.98 19.40 44.43
C TRP A 103 -12.54 19.33 45.86
N ASP A 104 -12.65 18.13 46.43
CA ASP A 104 -13.32 17.89 47.70
C ASP A 104 -12.37 18.13 48.90
N THR A 105 -11.09 18.45 48.65
CA THR A 105 -10.08 18.65 49.69
C THR A 105 -10.13 20.04 50.36
N HIS A 106 -10.99 20.95 49.89
CA HIS A 106 -11.03 22.34 50.36
C HIS A 106 -12.27 22.72 51.18
N PHE A 107 -13.23 21.80 51.37
CA PHE A 107 -14.37 22.03 52.25
C PHE A 107 -14.16 21.25 53.56
N LYS A 108 -13.59 21.92 54.56
CA LYS A 108 -13.60 21.51 55.98
C LYS A 108 -14.55 22.41 56.75
#